data_AF-A0A318RGA8-F1
#
_entry.id   AF-A0A318RGA8-F1
#
_cell.length_a   1.000
_cell.length_b   1.000
_cell.length_c   1.000
_cell.angle_alpha   90.00
_cell.angle_beta   90.00
_cell.angle_gamma   90.00
#
_symmetry.space_group_name_H-M   'P 1'
#
loop_
_entity.id
_entity.type
_entity.pdbx_description
1 polymer ?
#
loop_
_entity_poly.entity_id
_entity_poly.type
_entity_poly.pdbx_seq_one_letter_code
_entity_poly.pdbx_strand_id
1 'polypeptide(L)'
;MQSPIESGAADAGAAAVVGVLLAAGGGTRYGMPKILAEQGEWLRAGVAALTAGGCGRVFVTMGAAEAEMPRGAEAVRVPTWDRGLSESVRGGLVRALDCENVVGVVLHVVDIPDVSAPQVERLLSAAGPTPGSLARVSHFGHIGHPVYIGADHLGPVLDSLTGDRGAGPYFAGRHDVIEVECGDLGTGTDHDFPRR
;
A
#
# COMPACT_ATOMS: atom_id res chain seq x y z
N MET A 1 6.85 -48.76 19.19
CA MET A 1 7.71 -47.84 18.44
C MET A 1 6.80 -46.94 17.63
N GLN A 2 6.84 -45.63 17.92
CA GLN A 2 6.10 -44.56 17.26
C GLN A 2 6.20 -44.62 15.73
N SER A 3 5.10 -44.30 15.04
CA SER A 3 4.91 -42.96 14.46
C SER A 3 3.47 -42.82 13.94
N PRO A 4 2.67 -41.84 14.41
CA PRO A 4 1.55 -41.35 13.65
C PRO A 4 2.05 -40.39 12.56
N ILE A 5 1.53 -40.60 11.36
CA ILE A 5 1.51 -39.64 10.25
C ILE A 5 0.84 -38.36 10.71
N GLU A 6 1.62 -37.28 10.87
CA GLU A 6 1.09 -35.93 11.01
C GLU A 6 0.44 -35.56 9.67
N SER A 7 -0.89 -35.72 9.64
CA SER A 7 -1.75 -35.13 8.64
C SER A 7 -1.57 -33.61 8.72
N GLY A 8 -0.92 -33.04 7.70
CA GLY A 8 -0.86 -31.60 7.51
C GLY A 8 -2.27 -31.04 7.52
N ALA A 9 -2.65 -30.39 8.63
CA ALA A 9 -3.74 -29.45 8.61
C ALA A 9 -3.33 -28.36 7.62
N ALA A 10 -4.09 -28.23 6.53
CA ALA A 10 -4.08 -27.00 5.76
C ALA A 10 -4.25 -25.85 6.75
N ASP A 11 -3.29 -24.92 6.75
CA ASP A 11 -3.41 -23.67 7.50
C ASP A 11 -4.75 -23.05 7.10
N ALA A 12 -5.72 -23.06 8.01
CA ALA A 12 -6.99 -22.40 7.81
C ALA A 12 -6.66 -20.91 7.67
N GLY A 13 -6.59 -20.45 6.42
CA GLY A 13 -5.80 -19.29 6.01
C GLY A 13 -5.89 -18.12 6.97
N ALA A 14 -4.80 -17.87 7.69
CA ALA A 14 -4.74 -16.78 8.65
C ALA A 14 -5.17 -15.47 7.99
N ALA A 15 -5.96 -14.70 8.73
CA ALA A 15 -6.47 -13.40 8.32
C ALA A 15 -5.30 -12.50 7.87
N ALA A 16 -5.27 -12.11 6.59
CA ALA A 16 -4.08 -11.54 5.96
C ALA A 16 -4.24 -10.05 5.67
N VAL A 17 -3.22 -9.27 6.04
CA VAL A 17 -3.06 -7.88 5.58
C VAL A 17 -2.29 -7.89 4.26
N VAL A 18 -2.84 -7.21 3.25
CA VAL A 18 -2.22 -7.07 1.93
C VAL A 18 -1.59 -5.68 1.79
N GLY A 19 -0.34 -5.62 1.34
CA GLY A 19 0.31 -4.37 0.96
C GLY A 19 0.03 -4.03 -0.49
N VAL A 20 -0.28 -2.78 -0.79
CA VAL A 20 -0.42 -2.25 -2.16
C VAL A 20 0.47 -1.02 -2.30
N LEU A 21 1.46 -1.10 -3.20
CA LEU A 21 2.30 0.01 -3.59
C LEU A 21 1.81 0.63 -4.90
N LEU A 22 1.48 1.91 -4.85
CA LEU A 22 1.00 2.68 -6.00
C LEU A 22 2.19 3.22 -6.79
N ALA A 23 2.39 2.71 -8.01
CA ALA A 23 3.55 3.04 -8.84
C ALA A 23 3.25 3.10 -10.35
N ALA A 24 1.97 3.12 -10.74
CA ALA A 24 1.57 3.07 -12.16
C ALA A 24 1.76 4.37 -12.94
N GLY A 25 1.93 5.50 -12.25
CA GLY A 25 1.93 6.84 -12.86
C GLY A 25 3.17 7.18 -13.67
N GLY A 26 3.01 8.05 -14.67
CA GLY A 26 4.08 8.52 -15.55
C GLY A 26 5.05 9.54 -14.95
N GLY A 27 4.77 10.05 -13.73
CA GLY A 27 5.65 10.98 -13.02
C GLY A 27 5.94 12.27 -13.81
N THR A 28 4.94 12.84 -14.51
CA THR A 28 5.11 13.98 -15.42
C THR A 28 5.83 15.18 -14.78
N ARG A 29 5.53 15.49 -13.50
CA ARG A 29 6.20 16.57 -12.75
C ARG A 29 7.63 16.22 -12.35
N TYR A 30 7.88 14.94 -12.07
CA TYR A 30 9.19 14.40 -11.72
C TYR A 30 10.07 14.18 -12.96
N GLY A 31 9.48 14.10 -14.16
CA GLY A 31 10.17 13.92 -15.43
C GLY A 31 10.37 12.46 -15.87
N MET A 32 10.01 11.48 -15.03
CA MET A 32 10.05 10.05 -15.35
C MET A 32 9.10 9.23 -14.46
N PRO A 33 8.71 8.00 -14.87
CA PRO A 33 7.96 7.09 -14.01
C PRO A 33 8.71 6.79 -12.72
N LYS A 34 8.13 7.18 -11.58
CA LYS A 34 8.80 7.11 -10.26
C LYS A 34 9.10 5.67 -9.81
N ILE A 35 8.48 4.66 -10.42
CA ILE A 35 8.83 3.24 -10.23
C ILE A 35 10.28 2.91 -10.65
N LEU A 36 10.86 3.71 -11.56
CA LEU A 36 12.23 3.57 -12.05
C LEU A 36 13.21 4.55 -11.37
N ALA A 37 12.72 5.43 -10.48
CA ALA A 37 13.54 6.43 -9.80
C ALA A 37 14.66 5.79 -8.99
N GLU A 38 15.80 6.47 -8.91
CA GLU A 38 17.02 6.00 -8.22
C GLU A 38 17.38 4.55 -8.60
N GLN A 39 17.27 4.23 -9.91
CA GLN A 39 17.54 2.90 -10.45
C GLN A 39 16.68 1.81 -9.78
N GLY A 40 15.40 2.13 -9.57
CA GLY A 40 14.39 1.28 -8.93
C GLY A 40 14.54 1.16 -7.41
N GLU A 41 15.33 2.02 -6.76
CA GLU A 41 15.51 1.97 -5.31
C GLU A 41 14.21 2.27 -4.56
N TRP A 42 13.42 3.26 -5.01
CA TRP A 42 12.15 3.61 -4.37
C TRP A 42 11.14 2.46 -4.41
N LEU A 43 11.09 1.72 -5.53
CA LEU A 43 10.30 0.50 -5.65
C LEU A 43 10.75 -0.55 -4.63
N ARG A 44 12.06 -0.81 -4.53
CA ARG A 44 12.62 -1.78 -3.58
C ARG A 44 12.34 -1.38 -2.14
N ALA A 45 12.52 -0.10 -1.79
CA ALA A 45 12.27 0.44 -0.46
C ALA A 45 10.80 0.28 -0.07
N GLY A 46 9.86 0.69 -0.93
CA GLY A 46 8.42 0.56 -0.66
C GLY A 46 7.97 -0.89 -0.49
N VAL A 47 8.45 -1.82 -1.33
CA VAL A 47 8.15 -3.25 -1.17
C VAL A 47 8.75 -3.81 0.12
N ALA A 48 9.99 -3.45 0.44
CA ALA A 48 10.65 -3.88 1.67
C ALA A 48 9.90 -3.38 2.91
N ALA A 49 9.47 -2.11 2.92
CA ALA A 49 8.71 -1.52 4.02
C ALA A 49 7.38 -2.25 4.25
N LEU A 50 6.62 -2.53 3.18
CA LEU A 50 5.34 -3.25 3.29
C LEU A 50 5.55 -4.69 3.77
N THR A 51 6.52 -5.40 3.18
CA THR A 51 6.78 -6.82 3.48
C THR A 51 7.29 -7.00 4.90
N ALA A 52 8.37 -6.30 5.26
CA ALA A 52 8.94 -6.40 6.60
C ALA A 52 8.04 -5.76 7.66
N GLY A 53 7.16 -4.84 7.26
CA GLY A 53 6.21 -4.19 8.14
C GLY A 53 5.00 -5.02 8.56
N GLY A 54 4.84 -6.23 8.01
CA GLY A 54 3.77 -7.15 8.39
C GLY A 54 2.70 -7.41 7.32
N CYS A 55 2.88 -6.93 6.08
CA CYS A 55 2.01 -7.32 4.96
C CYS A 55 2.40 -8.73 4.48
N GLY A 56 1.47 -9.68 4.50
CA GLY A 56 1.72 -11.06 4.09
C GLY A 56 1.90 -11.23 2.58
N ARG A 57 1.36 -10.30 1.79
CA ARG A 57 1.52 -10.21 0.33
C ARG A 57 1.65 -8.76 -0.08
N VAL A 58 2.41 -8.48 -1.13
CA VAL A 58 2.59 -7.12 -1.66
C VAL A 58 2.27 -7.08 -3.15
N PHE A 59 1.36 -6.20 -3.54
CA PHE A 59 1.07 -5.88 -4.93
C PHE A 59 1.67 -4.53 -5.30
N VAL A 60 2.23 -4.44 -6.50
CA VAL A 60 2.74 -3.18 -7.06
C VAL A 60 1.97 -2.87 -8.33
N THR A 61 1.33 -1.71 -8.37
CA THR A 61 0.63 -1.26 -9.58
C THR A 61 1.62 -0.69 -10.58
N MET A 62 1.54 -1.13 -11.83
CA MET A 62 2.41 -0.70 -12.93
C MET A 62 1.59 -0.24 -14.12
N GLY A 63 2.04 0.83 -14.78
CA GLY A 63 1.35 1.44 -15.90
C GLY A 63 2.34 2.03 -16.89
N ALA A 64 2.75 3.28 -16.65
CA ALA A 64 3.59 4.06 -17.56
C ALA A 64 4.99 3.46 -17.83
N ALA A 65 5.47 2.57 -16.96
CA ALA A 65 6.70 1.82 -17.15
C ALA A 65 6.57 0.41 -16.56
N GLU A 66 7.37 -0.51 -17.10
CA GLU A 66 7.62 -1.82 -16.52
C GLU A 66 8.90 -1.78 -15.68
N ALA A 67 8.87 -2.45 -14.54
CA ALA A 67 10.03 -2.64 -13.67
C ALA A 67 10.14 -4.12 -13.29
N GLU A 68 11.35 -4.57 -13.01
CA GLU A 68 11.55 -5.89 -12.41
C GLU A 68 11.00 -5.88 -10.98
N MET A 69 10.13 -6.83 -10.65
CA MET A 69 9.51 -6.90 -9.33
C MET A 69 10.51 -7.41 -8.29
N PRO A 70 10.67 -6.71 -7.15
CA PRO A 70 11.41 -7.26 -6.03
C PRO A 70 10.79 -8.58 -5.56
N ARG A 71 11.63 -9.48 -5.05
CA ARG A 71 11.18 -10.78 -4.53
C ARG A 71 10.07 -10.60 -3.50
N GLY A 72 8.98 -11.36 -3.66
CA GLY A 72 7.83 -11.32 -2.75
C GLY A 72 6.76 -10.30 -3.11
N ALA A 73 6.99 -9.47 -4.15
CA ALA A 73 5.96 -8.62 -4.73
C ALA A 73 5.43 -9.16 -6.05
N GLU A 74 4.15 -8.87 -6.32
CA GLU A 74 3.47 -9.21 -7.57
C GLU A 74 3.04 -7.94 -8.31
N ALA A 75 3.30 -7.91 -9.61
CA ALA A 75 2.89 -6.79 -10.45
C ALA A 75 1.38 -6.84 -10.77
N VAL A 76 0.73 -5.68 -10.69
CA VAL A 76 -0.64 -5.44 -11.14
C VAL A 76 -0.58 -4.45 -12.29
N ARG A 77 -0.88 -4.93 -13.50
CA ARG A 77 -0.92 -4.04 -14.68
C ARG A 77 -2.16 -3.17 -14.62
N VAL A 78 -1.99 -1.88 -14.85
CA VAL A 78 -3.05 -0.88 -14.92
C VAL A 78 -2.99 -0.23 -16.30
N PRO A 79 -3.63 -0.82 -17.32
CA PRO A 79 -3.57 -0.31 -18.70
C PRO A 79 -4.15 1.10 -18.85
N THR A 80 -5.05 1.49 -17.95
CA THR A 80 -5.77 2.77 -17.90
C THR A 80 -5.12 3.79 -16.97
N TRP A 81 -3.84 3.61 -16.61
CA TRP A 81 -3.12 4.47 -15.66
C TRP A 81 -3.17 5.96 -16.03
N ASP A 82 -3.29 6.27 -17.31
CA ASP A 82 -3.34 7.62 -17.88
C ASP A 82 -4.67 8.34 -17.62
N ARG A 83 -5.71 7.63 -17.14
CA ARG A 83 -7.00 8.22 -16.74
C ARG A 83 -6.99 8.79 -15.32
N GLY A 84 -5.91 8.59 -14.56
CA GLY A 84 -5.67 9.23 -13.28
C GLY A 84 -5.29 8.28 -12.15
N LEU A 85 -4.92 8.85 -10.99
CA LEU A 85 -4.51 8.12 -9.78
C LEU A 85 -5.55 7.09 -9.33
N SER A 86 -6.85 7.36 -9.55
CA SER A 86 -7.94 6.44 -9.21
C SER A 86 -7.81 5.06 -9.85
N GLU A 87 -7.29 4.96 -11.07
CA GLU A 87 -7.13 3.66 -11.76
C GLU A 87 -6.03 2.81 -11.13
N SER A 88 -4.96 3.45 -10.66
CA SER A 88 -3.89 2.80 -9.90
C SER A 88 -4.45 2.23 -8.59
N VAL A 89 -5.18 3.04 -7.82
CA VAL A 89 -5.82 2.60 -6.58
C VAL A 89 -6.80 1.46 -6.86
N ARG A 90 -7.66 1.61 -7.87
CA ARG A 90 -8.66 0.60 -8.27
C ARG A 90 -7.99 -0.73 -8.59
N GLY A 91 -6.95 -0.73 -9.43
CA GLY A 91 -6.24 -1.95 -9.79
C GLY A 91 -5.65 -2.67 -8.58
N GLY A 92 -5.00 -1.93 -7.68
CA GLY A 92 -4.42 -2.48 -6.46
C GLY A 92 -5.47 -3.05 -5.50
N LEU A 93 -6.56 -2.32 -5.25
CA LEU A 93 -7.61 -2.77 -4.33
C LEU A 93 -8.43 -3.94 -4.90
N VAL A 94 -8.74 -3.95 -6.20
CA VAL A 94 -9.41 -5.10 -6.85
C VAL A 94 -8.53 -6.33 -6.74
N ARG A 95 -7.23 -6.22 -7.02
CA ARG A 95 -6.32 -7.36 -6.88
C ARG A 95 -6.25 -7.87 -5.43
N ALA A 96 -6.27 -6.95 -4.46
CA ALA A 96 -6.32 -7.33 -3.05
C ALA A 96 -7.60 -8.08 -2.70
N LEU A 97 -8.76 -7.65 -3.21
CA LEU A 97 -10.05 -8.32 -3.01
C LEU A 97 -10.12 -9.73 -3.62
N ASP A 98 -9.33 -10.02 -4.65
CA ASP A 98 -9.20 -11.37 -5.23
C ASP A 98 -8.45 -12.35 -4.30
N CYS A 99 -7.92 -11.90 -3.18
CA CYS A 99 -7.22 -12.74 -2.22
C CYS A 99 -8.20 -13.29 -1.17
N GLU A 100 -7.99 -14.54 -0.76
CA GLU A 100 -8.76 -15.15 0.32
C GLU A 100 -8.37 -14.55 1.68
N ASN A 101 -9.34 -14.45 2.60
CA ASN A 101 -9.14 -14.06 4.00
C ASN A 101 -8.46 -12.69 4.23
N VAL A 102 -8.66 -11.72 3.33
CA VAL A 102 -8.14 -10.35 3.52
C VAL A 102 -8.89 -9.64 4.64
N VAL A 103 -8.15 -9.15 5.64
CA VAL A 103 -8.70 -8.29 6.71
C VAL A 103 -8.56 -6.81 6.43
N GLY A 104 -7.62 -6.44 5.56
CA GLY A 104 -7.40 -5.07 5.16
C GLY A 104 -6.19 -4.90 4.25
N VAL A 105 -6.04 -3.69 3.75
CA VAL A 105 -4.97 -3.27 2.85
C VAL A 105 -4.15 -2.16 3.48
N VAL A 106 -2.82 -2.31 3.47
CA VAL A 106 -1.89 -1.19 3.66
C VAL A 106 -1.59 -0.59 2.29
N LEU A 107 -2.07 0.63 2.04
CA LEU A 107 -1.91 1.35 0.79
C LEU A 107 -0.79 2.40 0.92
N HIS A 108 0.24 2.26 0.10
CA HIS A 108 1.41 3.15 0.05
C HIS A 108 1.67 3.67 -1.36
N VAL A 109 2.47 4.72 -1.47
CA VAL A 109 2.86 5.39 -2.73
C VAL A 109 4.37 5.32 -2.92
N VAL A 110 4.82 5.13 -4.17
CA VAL A 110 6.25 4.94 -4.47
C VAL A 110 7.10 6.22 -4.28
N ASP A 111 6.47 7.38 -4.18
CA ASP A 111 7.13 8.69 -4.16
C ASP A 111 7.42 9.25 -2.77
N ILE A 112 7.12 8.46 -1.74
CA ILE A 112 7.56 8.68 -0.36
C ILE A 112 8.48 7.50 0.01
N PRO A 113 9.74 7.50 -0.47
CA PRO A 113 10.66 6.37 -0.38
C PRO A 113 11.26 6.19 1.02
N ASP A 114 11.12 7.18 1.91
CA ASP A 114 11.61 7.11 3.27
C ASP A 114 10.64 6.39 4.24
N VAL A 115 9.47 5.94 3.76
CA VAL A 115 8.59 5.05 4.53
C VAL A 115 9.30 3.73 4.81
N SER A 116 9.38 3.40 6.09
CA SER A 116 10.11 2.25 6.62
C SER A 116 9.18 1.18 7.19
N ALA A 117 9.70 -0.04 7.38
CA ALA A 117 8.95 -1.14 8.01
C ALA A 117 8.45 -0.79 9.42
N PRO A 118 9.22 -0.14 10.31
CA PRO A 118 8.72 0.32 11.61
C PRO A 118 7.50 1.26 11.53
N GLN A 119 7.36 2.05 10.46
CA GLN A 119 6.17 2.89 10.26
C GLN A 119 4.93 2.05 9.92
N VAL A 120 5.10 1.03 9.07
CA VAL A 120 4.04 0.10 8.72
C VAL A 120 3.64 -0.73 9.95
N GLU A 121 4.60 -1.21 10.73
CA GLU A 121 4.34 -1.93 11.99
C GLU A 121 3.57 -1.06 12.99
N ARG A 122 4.00 0.20 13.18
CA ARG A 122 3.32 1.14 14.07
C ARG A 122 1.89 1.43 13.61
N LEU A 123 1.69 1.62 12.30
CA LEU A 123 0.37 1.79 11.70
C LEU A 123 -0.52 0.58 11.98
N LEU A 124 -0.04 -0.64 11.72
CA LEU A 124 -0.81 -1.85 11.95
C LEU A 124 -1.09 -2.08 13.44
N SER A 125 -0.12 -1.85 14.30
CA SER A 125 -0.29 -1.96 15.75
C SER A 125 -1.35 -0.98 16.28
N ALA A 126 -1.39 0.25 15.75
CA ALA A 126 -2.39 1.23 16.14
C ALA A 126 -3.77 0.93 15.55
N ALA A 127 -3.82 0.45 14.30
CA ALA A 127 -5.07 0.08 13.63
C ALA A 127 -5.76 -1.11 14.31
N GLY A 128 -4.97 -2.05 14.87
CA GLY A 128 -5.44 -3.35 15.32
C GLY A 128 -6.16 -4.05 14.17
N PRO A 129 -5.46 -4.67 13.21
CA PRO A 129 -5.95 -4.87 11.84
C PRO A 129 -7.24 -5.70 11.80
N THR A 130 -8.36 -4.99 11.76
CA THR A 130 -9.70 -5.55 11.63
C THR A 130 -10.35 -5.06 10.34
N PRO A 131 -11.39 -5.76 9.83
CA PRO A 131 -12.16 -5.32 8.67
C PRO A 131 -12.77 -3.92 8.76
N GLY A 132 -13.11 -3.46 9.97
CA GLY A 132 -13.75 -2.16 10.20
C GLY A 132 -12.80 -1.02 10.62
N SER A 133 -11.49 -1.28 10.69
CA SER A 133 -10.52 -0.24 11.09
C SER A 133 -10.09 0.60 9.89
N LEU A 134 -9.94 1.91 10.11
CA LEU A 134 -9.23 2.84 9.23
C LEU A 134 -8.09 3.49 10.01
N ALA A 135 -6.89 3.50 9.44
CA ALA A 135 -5.77 4.22 10.04
C ALA A 135 -4.91 4.90 8.97
N ARG A 136 -4.23 5.98 9.34
CA ARG A 136 -3.29 6.68 8.47
C ARG A 136 -2.10 7.21 9.25
N VAL A 137 -0.95 7.23 8.60
CA VAL A 137 0.24 7.87 9.15
C VAL A 137 0.14 9.38 9.04
N SER A 138 0.66 10.09 10.04
CA SER A 138 1.00 11.50 9.98
C SER A 138 2.49 11.72 10.26
N HIS A 139 3.03 12.81 9.71
CA HIS A 139 4.39 13.28 9.97
C HIS A 139 4.33 14.74 10.36
N PHE A 140 4.71 15.05 11.60
CA PHE A 140 4.68 16.41 12.14
C PHE A 140 3.30 17.07 12.01
N GLY A 141 2.23 16.28 12.22
CA GLY A 141 0.84 16.74 12.09
C GLY A 141 0.32 16.83 10.65
N HIS A 142 1.13 16.46 9.65
CA HIS A 142 0.70 16.38 8.25
C HIS A 142 0.28 14.96 7.90
N ILE A 143 -0.93 14.80 7.36
CA ILE A 143 -1.46 13.51 6.93
C ILE A 143 -0.64 12.97 5.76
N GLY A 144 -0.30 11.68 5.79
CA GLY A 144 0.48 11.03 4.75
C GLY A 144 0.16 9.55 4.57
N HIS A 145 1.15 8.85 4.00
CA HIS A 145 1.15 7.40 3.78
C HIS A 145 2.19 6.72 4.69
N PRO A 146 2.05 5.40 4.92
CA PRO A 146 0.98 4.51 4.44
C PRO A 146 -0.36 4.71 5.16
N VAL A 147 -1.43 4.16 4.57
CA VAL A 147 -2.76 4.09 5.19
C VAL A 147 -3.21 2.64 5.29
N TYR A 148 -3.97 2.30 6.34
CA TYR A 148 -4.63 1.01 6.50
C TYR A 148 -6.13 1.18 6.19
N ILE A 149 -6.64 0.31 5.31
CA ILE A 149 -8.05 0.25 4.92
C ILE A 149 -8.55 -1.15 5.24
N GLY A 150 -9.38 -1.29 6.28
CA GLY A 150 -10.03 -2.55 6.60
C GLY A 150 -10.93 -3.06 5.47
N ALA A 151 -11.12 -4.37 5.38
CA ALA A 151 -11.85 -5.03 4.31
C ALA A 151 -13.28 -4.49 4.09
N ASP A 152 -13.99 -4.09 5.15
CA ASP A 152 -15.35 -3.54 5.08
C ASP A 152 -15.38 -2.18 4.36
N HIS A 153 -14.23 -1.50 4.29
CA HIS A 153 -14.08 -0.20 3.66
C HIS A 153 -13.59 -0.28 2.20
N LEU A 154 -13.11 -1.43 1.73
CA LEU A 154 -12.53 -1.55 0.38
C LEU A 154 -13.54 -1.27 -0.73
N GLY A 155 -14.76 -1.83 -0.63
CA GLY A 155 -15.85 -1.54 -1.56
C GLY A 155 -16.25 -0.06 -1.57
N PRO A 156 -16.58 0.53 -0.41
CA PRO A 156 -16.86 1.97 -0.31
C PRO A 156 -15.74 2.88 -0.83
N VAL A 157 -14.47 2.53 -0.62
CA VAL A 157 -13.35 3.26 -1.21
C VAL A 157 -13.41 3.17 -2.74
N LEU A 158 -13.54 1.97 -3.31
CA LEU A 158 -13.63 1.74 -4.76
C LEU A 158 -14.77 2.53 -5.44
N ASP A 159 -15.91 2.65 -4.76
CA ASP A 159 -17.08 3.41 -5.24
C ASP A 159 -16.84 4.92 -5.23
N SER A 160 -15.94 5.40 -4.36
CA SER A 160 -15.60 6.83 -4.24
C SER A 160 -14.52 7.31 -5.22
N LEU A 161 -13.82 6.39 -5.89
CA LEU A 161 -12.68 6.69 -6.75
C LEU A 161 -13.11 7.41 -8.03
N THR A 162 -12.52 8.59 -8.28
CA THR A 162 -12.82 9.41 -9.47
C THR A 162 -11.58 10.17 -9.94
N GLY A 163 -11.24 10.07 -11.24
CA GLY A 163 -10.22 10.88 -11.90
C GLY A 163 -8.85 10.83 -11.19
N ASP A 164 -8.30 12.00 -10.87
CA ASP A 164 -6.98 12.12 -10.24
C ASP A 164 -6.99 12.03 -8.71
N ARG A 165 -8.13 11.68 -8.10
CA ARG A 165 -8.23 11.50 -6.66
C ARG A 165 -8.08 10.04 -6.28
N GLY A 166 -7.10 9.74 -5.44
CA GLY A 166 -6.91 8.44 -4.82
C GLY A 166 -7.90 8.20 -3.68
N ALA A 167 -7.54 7.34 -2.71
CA ALA A 167 -8.41 7.01 -1.56
C ALA A 167 -8.59 8.18 -0.57
N GLY A 168 -7.78 9.24 -0.64
CA GLY A 168 -7.77 10.35 0.32
C GLY A 168 -9.14 10.97 0.65
N PRO A 169 -10.03 11.26 -0.33
CA PRO A 169 -11.37 11.79 -0.05
C PRO A 169 -12.22 10.87 0.82
N TYR A 170 -12.01 9.55 0.79
CA TYR A 170 -12.72 8.61 1.64
C TYR A 170 -12.38 8.82 3.13
N PHE A 171 -11.16 9.26 3.45
CA PHE A 171 -10.74 9.56 4.81
C PHE A 171 -11.14 10.96 5.28
N ALA A 172 -11.47 11.86 4.36
CA ALA A 172 -11.71 13.26 4.69
C ALA A 172 -12.99 13.45 5.53
N GLY A 173 -12.89 14.14 6.67
CA GLY A 173 -14.02 14.44 7.55
C GLY A 173 -14.53 13.26 8.38
N ARG A 174 -13.89 12.09 8.28
CA ARG A 174 -14.18 10.93 9.11
C ARG A 174 -13.59 11.09 10.51
N HIS A 175 -14.34 10.64 11.52
CA HIS A 175 -13.94 10.69 12.93
C HIS A 175 -13.51 9.32 13.47
N ASP A 176 -13.69 8.26 12.67
CA ASP A 176 -13.30 6.88 12.97
C ASP A 176 -11.94 6.50 12.37
N VAL A 177 -11.19 7.47 11.83
CA VAL A 177 -9.84 7.25 11.32
C VAL A 177 -8.84 7.43 12.45
N ILE A 178 -8.02 6.39 12.68
CA ILE A 178 -6.92 6.43 13.63
C ILE A 178 -5.72 7.14 12.98
N GLU A 179 -5.27 8.23 13.57
CA GLU A 179 -4.07 8.94 13.13
C GLU A 179 -2.84 8.46 13.91
N VAL A 180 -1.77 8.14 13.18
CA VAL A 180 -0.56 7.53 13.73
C VAL A 180 0.65 8.41 13.42
N GLU A 181 1.12 9.13 14.41
CA GLU A 181 2.27 10.03 14.25
C GLU A 181 3.60 9.23 14.12
N CYS A 182 4.35 9.56 13.08
CA CYS A 182 5.59 8.89 12.65
C CYS A 182 6.70 9.87 12.25
N GLY A 183 6.64 11.15 12.64
CA GLY A 183 7.71 12.13 12.38
C GLY A 183 9.09 11.74 12.95
N ASP A 184 9.14 10.82 13.92
CA ASP A 184 10.39 10.23 14.42
C ASP A 184 10.98 9.12 13.52
N LEU A 185 10.22 8.61 12.56
CA LEU A 185 10.60 7.48 11.71
C LEU A 185 10.82 7.86 10.24
N GLY A 186 10.32 9.00 9.81
CA GLY A 186 10.42 9.47 8.43
C GLY A 186 9.94 10.91 8.28
N THR A 187 10.12 11.47 7.10
CA THR A 187 9.72 12.84 6.78
C THR A 187 8.32 12.93 6.19
N GLY A 188 7.85 11.86 5.52
CA GLY A 188 6.59 11.88 4.79
C GLY A 188 6.61 12.74 3.52
N THR A 189 7.81 13.09 3.05
CA THR A 189 7.98 13.99 1.90
C THR A 189 7.69 13.27 0.59
N ASP A 190 6.71 13.75 -0.17
CA ASP A 190 6.51 13.36 -1.57
C ASP A 190 7.54 14.04 -2.48
N HIS A 191 8.25 13.22 -3.25
CA HIS A 191 9.18 13.67 -4.28
C HIS A 191 8.49 13.90 -5.64
N ASP A 192 7.83 15.04 -5.76
CA ASP A 192 7.13 15.43 -6.99
C ASP A 192 8.00 16.02 -8.09
N PHE A 193 9.19 16.52 -7.75
CA PHE A 193 10.10 17.19 -8.68
C PHE A 193 11.52 16.60 -8.56
N PRO A 194 12.33 16.66 -9.65
CA PRO A 194 13.73 16.22 -9.59
C PRO A 194 14.51 16.98 -8.50
N ARG A 195 15.46 16.29 -7.86
CA ARG A 195 16.47 16.98 -7.04
C ARG A 195 17.33 17.84 -7.97
N ARG A 196 17.51 19.11 -7.61
CA ARG A 196 18.36 20.04 -8.36
C ARG A 196 19.84 19.70 -8.21
#